data_AF-U3GHA2-F1
#
_entry.id   AF-U3GHA2-F1
#
_cell.length_a   1.000
_cell.length_b   1.000
_cell.length_c   1.000
_cell.angle_alpha   90.00
_cell.angle_beta   90.00
_cell.angle_gamma   90.00
#
_symmetry.space_group_name_H-M   'P 1'
#
loop_
_entity.id
_entity.type
_entity.pdbx_description
1 polymer ?
#
loop_
_entity_poly.entity_id
_entity_poly.type
_entity_poly.pdbx_seq_one_letter_code
_entity_poly.pdbx_strand_id
1 'polypeptide(L)'
;MFQKGVRESMNRVPDLWQPILTWLTGKPLKESEKSYFFPKTADIAITPLIGILAIQILASLAEWDTPAAWPIIFALWIVLVGILRKLQVTHLHHAIHNRLFYSTALNNVYAKLIPSIIFVQNGREYKKEHLAHHNADIFTTKQDADAAFLAQLGFIPGRTRKELWQTLWITVLSPAFHALFLQARLKSILIQKKSYELALAWTMVAVHLVLAFLLGLKAYLIAVFIPMTILYHISALLQFLTEHAWDVAGSAPTDWDAYAARCWGRFCGELYPKRSGNGLIGTLRHTAQIAMWSVRMLIIHAPVRLGCLVSDLPAHDWHHLAHLAGQNSRHWPRSLYLRQAAIACGDRPGFAKRELWGISNMIEHQFRWLESAQPAPSRSAGKTPATHADQQLLVAAE
;
A
#
# COMPACT_ATOMS: atom_id res chain seq x y z
N MET A 1 18.02 1.01 -6.86
CA MET A 1 18.04 2.48 -6.75
C MET A 1 17.96 2.89 -5.29
N PHE A 2 18.77 2.24 -4.46
CA PHE A 2 18.69 2.42 -3.01
C PHE A 2 19.41 3.69 -2.60
N GLN A 3 18.83 4.43 -1.67
CA GLN A 3 19.38 5.69 -1.20
C GLN A 3 19.73 5.56 0.28
N LYS A 4 20.85 6.16 0.66
CA LYS A 4 21.32 6.22 2.05
C LYS A 4 21.30 7.68 2.51
N GLY A 5 21.14 7.89 3.81
CA GLY A 5 21.29 9.22 4.40
C GLY A 5 20.09 10.16 4.18
N VAL A 6 18.98 9.69 3.62
CA VAL A 6 17.82 10.56 3.32
C VAL A 6 17.18 11.05 4.60
N ARG A 7 16.83 10.15 5.53
CA ARG A 7 16.27 10.52 6.83
C ARG A 7 17.25 11.35 7.65
N GLU A 8 18.52 10.97 7.60
CA GLU A 8 19.62 11.58 8.34
C GLU A 8 19.91 13.00 7.86
N SER A 9 19.68 13.30 6.58
CA SER A 9 19.81 14.66 6.04
C SER A 9 18.86 15.66 6.71
N MET A 10 17.71 15.17 7.20
CA MET A 10 16.66 15.94 7.87
C MET A 10 16.97 16.24 9.34
N ASN A 11 18.11 15.79 9.89
CA ASN A 11 18.57 16.18 11.23
C ASN A 11 18.85 17.70 11.37
N ARG A 12 18.78 18.45 10.27
CA ARG A 12 18.85 19.91 10.23
C ARG A 12 17.54 20.59 10.58
N VAL A 13 16.43 19.86 10.53
CA VAL A 13 15.11 20.35 10.97
C VAL A 13 15.07 20.27 12.51
N PRO A 14 14.51 21.28 13.22
CA PRO A 14 14.47 21.27 14.68
C PRO A 14 13.87 19.98 15.27
N ASP A 15 14.40 19.55 16.41
CA ASP A 15 14.03 18.28 17.08
C ASP A 15 12.53 18.15 17.33
N LEU A 16 11.83 19.26 17.58
CA LEU A 16 10.37 19.31 17.77
C LEU A 16 9.59 18.71 16.59
N TRP A 17 10.11 18.82 15.36
CA TRP A 17 9.44 18.34 14.13
C TRP A 17 9.88 16.91 13.74
N GLN A 18 10.91 16.36 14.39
CA GLN A 18 11.41 15.02 14.06
C GLN A 18 10.35 13.92 14.20
N PRO A 19 9.48 13.93 15.24
CA PRO A 19 8.34 13.02 15.32
C PRO A 19 7.41 13.03 14.10
N ILE A 20 7.08 14.23 13.62
CA ILE A 20 6.20 14.41 12.47
C ILE A 20 6.89 13.91 11.21
N LEU A 21 8.19 14.18 11.06
CA LEU A 21 8.99 13.64 9.96
C LEU A 21 9.11 12.11 10.04
N THR A 22 9.25 11.52 11.22
CA THR A 22 9.26 10.06 11.38
C THR A 22 7.94 9.44 10.99
N TRP A 23 6.82 10.03 11.43
CA TRP A 23 5.49 9.60 10.99
C TRP A 23 5.33 9.75 9.48
N LEU A 24 5.68 10.90 8.91
CA LEU A 24 5.51 11.22 7.49
C LEU A 24 6.38 10.34 6.59
N THR A 25 7.65 10.18 6.94
CA THR A 25 8.61 9.40 6.15
C THR A 25 8.44 7.90 6.35
N GLY A 26 7.88 7.47 7.49
CA GLY A 26 7.84 6.07 7.89
C GLY A 26 9.21 5.53 8.33
N LYS A 27 10.17 6.40 8.66
CA LYS A 27 11.50 6.00 9.16
C LYS A 27 11.92 6.83 10.37
N PRO A 28 12.23 6.20 11.52
CA PRO A 28 12.84 6.88 12.66
C PRO A 28 14.23 7.42 12.31
N LEU A 29 14.60 8.57 12.86
CA LEU A 29 15.94 9.15 12.67
C LEU A 29 17.00 8.39 13.45
N LYS A 30 16.66 7.98 14.68
CA LYS A 30 17.55 7.30 15.62
C LYS A 30 16.84 6.09 16.20
N GLU A 31 17.59 5.08 16.61
CA GLU A 31 17.04 3.93 17.33
C GLU A 31 16.41 4.32 18.68
N SER A 32 16.94 5.37 19.31
CA SER A 32 16.50 5.89 20.60
C SER A 32 15.30 6.83 20.50
N GLU A 33 14.80 7.09 19.29
CA GLU A 33 13.64 7.94 19.09
C GLU A 33 12.41 7.32 19.77
N LYS A 34 11.76 8.11 20.64
CA LYS A 34 10.58 7.64 21.36
C LYS A 34 9.46 7.37 20.37
N SER A 35 9.00 6.12 20.37
CA SER A 35 7.79 5.76 19.64
C SER A 35 6.58 6.39 20.31
N TYR A 36 5.81 7.18 19.56
CA TYR A 36 4.48 7.60 19.98
C TYR A 36 3.58 6.37 19.97
N PHE A 37 3.44 5.77 21.14
CA PHE A 37 2.66 4.55 21.31
C PHE A 37 1.18 4.88 21.28
N PHE A 38 0.52 4.55 20.18
CA PHE A 38 -0.94 4.51 20.13
C PHE A 38 -1.40 3.07 20.42
N PRO A 39 -2.21 2.84 21.47
CA PRO A 39 -2.66 1.49 21.80
C PRO A 39 -3.35 0.85 20.61
N LYS A 40 -2.92 -0.36 20.23
CA LYS A 40 -3.48 -1.12 19.10
C LYS A 40 -5.01 -1.25 19.16
N THR A 41 -5.56 -1.45 20.35
CA THR A 41 -7.02 -1.55 20.55
C THR A 41 -7.74 -0.23 20.25
N ALA A 42 -7.16 0.91 20.65
CA ALA A 42 -7.68 2.23 20.32
C ALA A 42 -7.57 2.47 18.80
N ASP A 43 -6.47 2.07 18.17
CA ASP A 43 -6.28 2.16 16.71
C ASP A 43 -7.35 1.42 15.92
N ILE A 44 -7.65 0.19 16.33
CA ILE A 44 -8.70 -0.64 15.72
C ILE A 44 -10.08 -0.02 15.89
N ALA A 45 -10.38 0.54 17.07
CA ALA A 45 -11.69 1.12 17.36
C ALA A 45 -11.90 2.48 16.68
N ILE A 46 -10.89 3.34 16.65
CA ILE A 46 -11.01 4.72 16.16
C ILE A 46 -10.94 4.80 14.63
N THR A 47 -10.15 3.95 13.98
CA THR A 47 -9.99 3.95 12.52
C THR A 47 -11.33 3.95 11.75
N PRO A 48 -12.30 3.05 12.02
CA PRO A 48 -13.60 3.08 11.34
C PRO A 48 -14.44 4.32 11.69
N LEU A 49 -14.34 4.83 12.92
CA LEU A 49 -15.07 6.05 13.34
C LEU A 49 -14.59 7.29 12.58
N ILE A 50 -13.27 7.42 12.37
CA ILE A 50 -12.72 8.49 11.52
C ILE A 50 -13.21 8.32 10.08
N GLY A 51 -13.35 7.07 9.58
CA GLY A 51 -13.89 6.80 8.25
C GLY A 51 -15.33 7.30 8.10
N ILE A 52 -16.19 7.00 9.08
CA ILE A 52 -17.59 7.48 9.10
C ILE A 52 -17.64 9.01 9.15
N LEU A 53 -16.82 9.63 10.02
CA LEU A 53 -16.74 11.09 10.10
C LEU A 53 -16.26 11.71 8.78
N ALA A 54 -15.26 11.12 8.12
CA ALA A 54 -14.77 11.60 6.84
C ALA A 54 -15.85 11.52 5.74
N ILE A 55 -16.63 10.44 5.69
CA ILE A 55 -17.78 10.29 4.78
C ILE A 55 -18.83 11.36 5.05
N GLN A 56 -19.16 11.63 6.32
CA GLN A 56 -20.13 12.67 6.70
C GLN A 56 -19.66 14.06 6.24
N ILE A 57 -18.42 14.43 6.53
CA ILE A 57 -17.86 15.73 6.12
C ILE A 57 -17.82 15.84 4.59
N LEU A 58 -17.40 14.78 3.88
CA LEU A 58 -17.40 14.75 2.42
C LEU A 58 -18.81 14.94 1.84
N ALA A 59 -19.83 14.30 2.43
CA ALA A 59 -21.21 14.44 1.98
C ALA A 59 -21.70 15.89 2.14
N SER A 60 -21.45 16.51 3.30
CA SER A 60 -21.80 17.92 3.53
C SER A 60 -21.07 18.88 2.56
N LEU A 61 -19.77 18.65 2.31
CA LEU A 61 -19.01 19.46 1.35
C LEU A 61 -19.49 19.29 -0.09
N ALA A 62 -19.92 18.09 -0.47
CA ALA A 62 -20.47 17.80 -1.79
C ALA A 62 -21.81 18.53 -2.05
N GLU A 63 -22.60 18.76 -1.01
CA GLU A 63 -23.83 19.56 -1.06
C GLU A 63 -23.55 21.06 -1.14
N TRP A 64 -22.54 21.56 -0.42
CA TRP A 64 -22.18 22.99 -0.42
C TRP A 64 -21.66 23.48 -1.77
N ASP A 65 -21.05 22.61 -2.58
CA ASP A 65 -20.67 22.83 -3.99
C ASP A 65 -19.92 24.14 -4.29
N THR A 66 -19.11 24.63 -3.35
CA THR A 66 -18.30 25.83 -3.55
C THR A 66 -16.90 25.48 -4.07
N PRO A 67 -16.25 26.36 -4.86
CA PRO A 67 -14.85 26.14 -5.26
C PRO A 67 -13.88 25.91 -4.09
N ALA A 68 -14.17 26.52 -2.93
CA ALA A 68 -13.37 26.35 -1.71
C ALA A 68 -13.52 24.97 -1.05
N ALA A 69 -14.59 24.22 -1.34
CA ALA A 69 -14.80 22.87 -0.80
C ALA A 69 -13.88 21.83 -1.46
N TRP A 70 -13.54 22.00 -2.75
CA TRP A 70 -12.79 21.02 -3.52
C TRP A 70 -11.39 20.69 -2.98
N PRO A 71 -10.56 21.66 -2.55
CA PRO A 71 -9.29 21.35 -1.90
C PRO A 71 -9.47 20.47 -0.64
N ILE A 72 -10.52 20.71 0.14
CA ILE A 72 -10.83 19.93 1.35
C ILE A 72 -11.33 18.53 0.96
N ILE A 73 -12.18 18.42 -0.06
CA ILE A 73 -12.64 17.14 -0.62
C ILE A 73 -11.44 16.28 -1.06
N PHE A 74 -10.50 16.84 -1.82
CA PHE A 74 -9.30 16.09 -2.25
C PHE A 74 -8.44 15.63 -1.07
N ALA A 75 -8.27 16.48 -0.05
CA ALA A 75 -7.55 16.10 1.17
C ALA A 75 -8.27 14.96 1.92
N LEU A 76 -9.60 15.05 2.06
CA LEU A 76 -10.42 14.03 2.72
C LEU A 76 -10.51 12.73 1.94
N TRP A 77 -10.47 12.77 0.61
CA TRP A 77 -10.35 11.57 -0.22
C TRP A 77 -9.08 10.79 0.09
N ILE A 78 -7.94 11.47 0.20
CA ILE A 78 -6.67 10.84 0.59
C ILE A 78 -6.78 10.20 1.98
N VAL A 79 -7.37 10.91 2.94
CA VAL A 79 -7.58 10.41 4.31
C VAL A 79 -8.49 9.18 4.31
N LEU A 80 -9.64 9.24 3.62
CA LEU A 80 -10.60 8.15 3.57
C LEU A 80 -10.03 6.92 2.87
N VAL A 81 -9.34 7.09 1.73
CA VAL A 81 -8.60 6.00 1.07
C VAL A 81 -7.58 5.41 2.03
N GLY A 82 -6.83 6.24 2.76
CA GLY A 82 -5.90 5.80 3.80
C GLY A 82 -6.53 4.94 4.88
N ILE A 83 -7.70 5.34 5.38
CA ILE A 83 -8.48 4.57 6.36
C ILE A 83 -8.88 3.21 5.79
N LEU A 84 -9.44 3.20 4.58
CA LEU A 84 -9.86 1.97 3.90
C LEU A 84 -8.67 1.03 3.64
N ARG A 85 -7.52 1.59 3.21
CA ARG A 85 -6.28 0.82 3.06
C ARG A 85 -5.82 0.28 4.40
N LYS A 86 -5.77 1.09 5.46
CA LYS A 86 -5.34 0.65 6.80
C LYS A 86 -6.21 -0.48 7.34
N LEU A 87 -7.53 -0.42 7.13
CA LEU A 87 -8.44 -1.51 7.50
C LEU A 87 -8.09 -2.82 6.77
N GLN A 88 -7.69 -2.76 5.48
CA GLN A 88 -7.27 -3.95 4.72
C GLN A 88 -5.82 -4.37 5.03
N VAL A 89 -4.84 -3.53 4.70
CA VAL A 89 -3.43 -3.92 4.61
C VAL A 89 -2.68 -3.81 5.93
N THR A 90 -3.33 -3.27 6.96
CA THR A 90 -2.82 -3.31 8.33
C THR A 90 -3.71 -4.20 9.18
N HIS A 91 -4.97 -3.82 9.43
CA HIS A 91 -5.77 -4.56 10.41
C HIS A 91 -6.13 -5.96 9.91
N LEU A 92 -6.76 -6.08 8.73
CA LEU A 92 -7.13 -7.36 8.16
C LEU A 92 -5.90 -8.23 7.87
N HIS A 93 -4.83 -7.65 7.30
CA HIS A 93 -3.54 -8.33 7.12
C HIS A 93 -3.02 -8.94 8.45
N HIS A 94 -2.94 -8.16 9.52
CA HIS A 94 -2.51 -8.69 10.82
C HIS A 94 -3.53 -9.67 11.42
N ALA A 95 -4.82 -9.56 11.09
CA ALA A 95 -5.83 -10.51 11.53
C ALA A 95 -5.65 -11.89 10.87
N ILE A 96 -5.41 -11.95 9.55
CA ILE A 96 -5.20 -13.23 8.85
C ILE A 96 -3.92 -13.96 9.32
N HIS A 97 -2.94 -13.20 9.81
CA HIS A 97 -1.73 -13.69 10.47
C HIS A 97 -1.89 -14.04 11.95
N ASN A 98 -3.09 -13.86 12.55
CA ASN A 98 -3.36 -14.02 13.99
C ASN A 98 -2.49 -13.09 14.88
N ARG A 99 -2.30 -11.84 14.46
CA ARG A 99 -1.45 -10.83 15.13
C ARG A 99 -2.21 -9.55 15.50
N LEU A 100 -3.42 -9.35 14.96
CA LEU A 100 -4.24 -8.18 15.31
C LEU A 100 -4.72 -8.28 16.76
N PHE A 101 -5.31 -9.39 17.15
CA PHE A 101 -5.70 -9.68 18.54
C PHE A 101 -4.90 -10.83 19.13
N TYR A 102 -4.88 -10.95 20.46
CA TYR A 102 -4.35 -12.14 21.13
C TYR A 102 -5.22 -13.38 20.89
N SER A 103 -6.53 -13.20 20.64
CA SER A 103 -7.47 -14.28 20.38
C SER A 103 -7.58 -14.60 18.89
N THR A 104 -7.26 -15.83 18.50
CA THR A 104 -7.51 -16.37 17.14
C THR A 104 -8.99 -16.27 16.74
N ALA A 105 -9.92 -16.46 17.68
CA ALA A 105 -11.34 -16.32 17.41
C ALA A 105 -11.70 -14.89 17.00
N LEU A 106 -11.20 -13.88 17.73
CA LEU A 106 -11.43 -12.47 17.40
C LEU A 106 -10.78 -12.09 16.06
N ASN A 107 -9.56 -12.56 15.78
CA ASN A 107 -8.93 -12.38 14.47
C ASN A 107 -9.78 -12.97 13.34
N ASN A 108 -10.31 -14.18 13.52
CA ASN A 108 -11.19 -14.83 12.55
C ASN A 108 -12.51 -14.07 12.36
N VAL A 109 -13.12 -13.56 13.42
CA VAL A 109 -14.33 -12.72 13.32
C VAL A 109 -14.02 -11.44 12.55
N TYR A 110 -12.96 -10.73 12.92
CA TYR A 110 -12.54 -9.51 12.23
C TYR A 110 -12.28 -9.74 10.73
N ALA A 111 -11.60 -10.84 10.39
CA ALA A 111 -11.30 -11.21 9.01
C ALA A 111 -12.54 -11.55 8.17
N LYS A 112 -13.68 -11.86 8.80
CA LYS A 112 -14.97 -12.11 8.12
C LYS A 112 -15.81 -10.85 7.99
N LEU A 113 -15.71 -9.92 8.94
CA LEU A 113 -16.54 -8.71 8.98
C LEU A 113 -16.01 -7.61 8.05
N ILE A 114 -14.73 -7.26 8.18
CA ILE A 114 -14.17 -6.09 7.50
C ILE A 114 -14.27 -6.16 5.98
N PRO A 115 -14.00 -7.31 5.30
CA PRO A 115 -14.11 -7.37 3.85
C PRO A 115 -15.44 -6.90 3.27
N SER A 116 -16.55 -7.32 3.89
CA SER A 116 -17.89 -6.92 3.47
C SER A 116 -18.19 -5.45 3.76
N ILE A 117 -17.62 -4.87 4.83
CA ILE A 117 -17.85 -3.47 5.21
C ILE A 117 -17.17 -2.50 4.24
N ILE A 118 -15.95 -2.83 3.79
CA ILE A 118 -15.14 -1.95 2.93
C ILE A 118 -15.00 -2.44 1.49
N PHE A 119 -15.81 -3.43 1.09
CA PHE A 119 -15.84 -4.06 -0.25
C PHE A 119 -14.45 -4.46 -0.77
N VAL A 120 -13.76 -5.28 0.02
CA VAL A 120 -12.45 -5.86 -0.35
C VAL A 120 -12.52 -7.38 -0.41
N GLN A 121 -11.46 -8.03 -0.92
CA GLN A 121 -11.38 -9.49 -1.01
C GLN A 121 -11.69 -10.16 0.34
N ASN A 122 -12.47 -11.25 0.31
CA ASN A 122 -12.86 -11.95 1.52
C ASN A 122 -11.64 -12.50 2.28
N GLY A 123 -11.75 -12.55 3.61
CA GLY A 123 -10.60 -12.88 4.46
C GLY A 123 -10.05 -14.29 4.27
N ARG A 124 -10.83 -15.22 3.71
CA ARG A 124 -10.36 -16.59 3.45
C ARG A 124 -9.49 -16.66 2.19
N GLU A 125 -9.96 -16.08 1.09
CA GLU A 125 -9.18 -15.95 -0.15
C GLU A 125 -7.93 -15.12 0.12
N TYR A 126 -8.10 -13.96 0.77
CA TYR A 126 -6.98 -13.10 1.13
C TYR A 126 -5.96 -13.84 2.00
N LYS A 127 -6.39 -14.59 3.02
CA LYS A 127 -5.48 -15.41 3.83
C LYS A 127 -4.76 -16.47 3.01
N LYS A 128 -5.46 -17.17 2.11
CA LYS A 128 -4.86 -18.23 1.29
C LYS A 128 -3.78 -17.66 0.38
N GLU A 129 -4.10 -16.62 -0.37
CA GLU A 129 -3.20 -16.00 -1.35
C GLU A 129 -2.05 -15.27 -0.65
N HIS A 130 -2.33 -14.47 0.38
CA HIS A 130 -1.33 -13.72 1.12
C HIS A 130 -0.34 -14.64 1.87
N LEU A 131 -0.79 -15.75 2.45
CA LEU A 131 0.13 -16.71 3.08
C LEU A 131 0.95 -17.47 2.05
N ALA A 132 0.39 -17.76 0.87
CA ALA A 132 1.14 -18.35 -0.23
C ALA A 132 2.23 -17.39 -0.75
N HIS A 133 1.94 -16.09 -0.80
CA HIS A 133 2.91 -15.05 -1.15
C HIS A 133 4.16 -15.05 -0.23
N HIS A 134 4.03 -15.44 1.05
CA HIS A 134 5.20 -15.58 1.93
C HIS A 134 6.05 -16.83 1.66
N ASN A 135 5.57 -17.78 0.86
CA ASN A 135 6.30 -19.00 0.56
C ASN A 135 7.48 -18.70 -0.38
N ALA A 136 8.69 -18.99 0.10
CA ALA A 136 9.92 -18.84 -0.68
C ALA A 136 9.88 -19.59 -2.01
N ASP A 137 9.16 -20.71 -2.12
CA ASP A 137 9.10 -21.53 -3.35
C ASP A 137 8.39 -20.85 -4.53
N ILE A 138 7.59 -19.82 -4.27
CA ILE A 138 6.85 -19.08 -5.31
C ILE A 138 7.02 -17.57 -5.23
N PHE A 139 7.71 -17.07 -4.20
CA PHE A 139 7.79 -15.64 -3.89
C PHE A 139 8.22 -14.81 -5.09
N THR A 140 7.36 -13.86 -5.47
CA THR A 140 7.55 -12.92 -6.59
C THR A 140 7.67 -13.57 -7.98
N THR A 141 7.28 -14.83 -8.14
CA THR A 141 7.26 -15.53 -9.44
C THR A 141 5.88 -15.47 -10.09
N LYS A 142 5.70 -15.97 -11.31
CA LYS A 142 4.37 -16.06 -11.95
C LYS A 142 3.36 -16.92 -11.20
N GLN A 143 3.81 -17.78 -10.29
CA GLN A 143 2.95 -18.59 -9.43
C GLN A 143 2.44 -17.80 -8.21
N ASP A 144 3.04 -16.64 -7.92
CA ASP A 144 2.55 -15.67 -6.95
C ASP A 144 1.35 -14.91 -7.52
N ALA A 145 0.24 -14.88 -6.77
CA ALA A 145 -1.01 -14.28 -7.23
C ALA A 145 -0.86 -12.77 -7.52
N ASP A 146 -0.05 -12.07 -6.73
CA ASP A 146 0.17 -10.63 -6.89
C ASP A 146 1.01 -10.32 -8.14
N ALA A 147 2.06 -11.12 -8.39
CA ALA A 147 2.88 -11.02 -9.59
C ALA A 147 2.07 -11.36 -10.85
N ALA A 148 1.26 -12.43 -10.79
CA ALA A 148 0.39 -12.83 -11.89
C ALA A 148 -0.63 -11.72 -12.24
N PHE A 149 -1.23 -11.10 -11.22
CA PHE A 149 -2.15 -9.98 -11.42
C PHE A 149 -1.45 -8.77 -12.07
N LEU A 150 -0.26 -8.39 -11.61
CA LEU A 150 0.51 -7.29 -12.24
C LEU A 150 0.89 -7.61 -13.69
N ALA A 151 1.26 -8.86 -13.99
CA ALA A 151 1.54 -9.29 -15.36
C ALA A 151 0.30 -9.19 -16.26
N GLN A 152 -0.89 -9.56 -15.75
CA GLN A 152 -2.16 -9.39 -16.48
C GLN A 152 -2.49 -7.92 -16.77
N LEU A 153 -2.09 -7.00 -15.89
CA LEU A 153 -2.22 -5.55 -16.12
C LEU A 153 -1.18 -4.99 -17.11
N GLY A 154 -0.25 -5.81 -17.61
CA GLY A 154 0.74 -5.42 -18.60
C GLY A 154 2.12 -5.06 -18.04
N PHE A 155 2.35 -5.23 -16.74
CA PHE A 155 3.67 -5.05 -16.12
C PHE A 155 4.54 -6.29 -16.33
N ILE A 156 4.94 -6.52 -17.58
CA ILE A 156 5.59 -7.76 -18.04
C ILE A 156 7.12 -7.56 -18.15
N PRO A 157 7.93 -8.56 -17.75
CA PRO A 157 9.38 -8.57 -17.98
C PRO A 157 9.80 -8.33 -19.43
N GLY A 158 10.93 -7.65 -19.62
CA GLY A 158 11.51 -7.30 -20.92
C GLY A 158 10.91 -6.07 -21.59
N ARG A 159 9.84 -5.48 -21.05
CA ARG A 159 9.30 -4.19 -21.55
C ARG A 159 10.18 -3.03 -21.13
N THR A 160 10.27 -2.02 -21.99
CA THR A 160 11.01 -0.79 -21.67
C THR A 160 10.34 -0.03 -20.53
N ARG A 161 11.12 0.73 -19.76
CA ARG A 161 10.58 1.59 -18.69
C ARG A 161 9.51 2.56 -19.18
N LYS A 162 9.67 3.09 -20.40
CA LYS A 162 8.70 4.01 -21.01
C LYS A 162 7.34 3.32 -21.18
N GLU A 163 7.32 2.11 -21.71
CA GLU A 163 6.09 1.32 -21.89
C GLU A 163 5.46 0.95 -20.55
N LEU A 164 6.25 0.63 -19.53
CA LEU A 164 5.76 0.32 -18.19
C LEU A 164 5.12 1.54 -17.50
N TRP A 165 5.72 2.73 -17.64
CA TRP A 165 5.12 3.99 -17.18
C TRP A 165 3.84 4.34 -17.92
N GLN A 166 3.81 4.14 -19.25
CA GLN A 166 2.58 4.31 -20.03
C GLN A 166 1.49 3.34 -19.58
N THR A 167 1.85 2.08 -19.35
CA THR A 167 0.95 1.05 -18.86
C THR A 167 0.33 1.47 -17.52
N LEU A 168 1.14 1.95 -16.57
CA LEU A 168 0.63 2.46 -15.30
C LEU A 168 -0.42 3.57 -15.48
N TRP A 169 -0.14 4.59 -16.29
CA TRP A 169 -1.07 5.69 -16.49
C TRP A 169 -2.34 5.26 -17.24
N ILE A 170 -2.21 4.39 -18.24
CA ILE A 170 -3.36 3.83 -18.95
C ILE A 170 -4.24 3.02 -17.99
N THR A 171 -3.65 2.16 -17.16
CA THR A 171 -4.38 1.36 -16.17
C THR A 171 -5.08 2.24 -15.14
N VAL A 172 -4.40 3.25 -14.60
CA VAL A 172 -4.98 4.20 -13.63
C VAL A 172 -6.16 4.99 -14.21
N LEU A 173 -6.14 5.29 -15.51
CA LEU A 173 -7.21 6.02 -16.18
C LEU A 173 -8.28 5.10 -16.80
N SER A 174 -8.09 3.77 -16.76
CA SER A 174 -8.94 2.81 -17.44
C SER A 174 -10.23 2.53 -16.63
N PRO A 175 -11.42 2.88 -17.15
CA PRO A 175 -12.68 2.50 -16.51
C PRO A 175 -12.84 0.98 -16.45
N ALA A 176 -12.32 0.26 -17.45
CA ALA A 176 -12.35 -1.20 -17.49
C ALA A 176 -11.54 -1.81 -16.34
N PHE A 177 -10.35 -1.26 -16.03
CA PHE A 177 -9.57 -1.69 -14.86
C PHE A 177 -10.38 -1.53 -13.57
N HIS A 178 -10.99 -0.36 -13.36
CA HIS A 178 -11.77 -0.13 -12.15
C HIS A 178 -13.04 -0.98 -12.06
N ALA A 179 -13.71 -1.23 -13.19
CA ALA A 179 -14.87 -2.11 -13.24
C ALA A 179 -14.50 -3.57 -12.94
N LEU A 180 -13.43 -4.09 -13.56
CA LEU A 180 -12.94 -5.45 -13.32
C LEU A 180 -12.48 -5.62 -11.87
N PHE A 181 -11.75 -4.66 -11.30
CA PHE A 181 -11.30 -4.73 -9.91
C PHE A 181 -12.51 -4.69 -8.95
N LEU A 182 -13.48 -3.81 -9.19
CA LEU A 182 -14.71 -3.77 -8.40
C LEU A 182 -15.49 -5.10 -8.50
N GLN A 183 -15.64 -5.64 -9.72
CA GLN A 183 -16.32 -6.91 -9.95
C GLN A 183 -15.64 -8.05 -9.23
N ALA A 184 -14.31 -8.17 -9.29
CA ALA A 184 -13.55 -9.21 -8.60
C ALA A 184 -13.78 -9.16 -7.08
N ARG A 185 -13.80 -7.95 -6.49
CA ARG A 185 -14.05 -7.74 -5.06
C ARG A 185 -15.48 -8.10 -4.65
N LEU A 186 -16.45 -7.62 -5.42
CA LEU A 186 -17.86 -7.94 -5.20
C LEU A 186 -18.11 -9.44 -5.34
N LYS A 187 -17.54 -10.08 -6.35
CA LYS A 187 -17.61 -11.54 -6.55
C LYS A 187 -17.03 -12.28 -5.33
N SER A 188 -15.88 -11.85 -4.83
CA SER A 188 -15.22 -12.43 -3.65
C SER A 188 -16.11 -12.40 -2.40
N ILE A 189 -16.90 -11.34 -2.18
CA ILE A 189 -17.76 -11.22 -0.98
C ILE A 189 -19.22 -11.69 -1.19
N LEU A 190 -19.76 -11.58 -2.40
CA LEU A 190 -21.17 -11.90 -2.70
C LEU A 190 -21.37 -13.33 -3.25
N ILE A 191 -20.32 -13.99 -3.77
CA ILE A 191 -20.42 -15.36 -4.28
C ILE A 191 -19.71 -16.30 -3.29
N GLN A 192 -20.15 -16.25 -2.04
CA GLN A 192 -19.64 -17.07 -0.95
C GLN A 192 -20.56 -18.24 -0.63
N LYS A 193 -19.99 -19.42 -0.34
CA LYS A 193 -20.73 -20.62 0.07
C LYS A 193 -21.30 -20.54 1.50
N LYS A 194 -20.92 -19.54 2.32
CA LYS A 194 -21.34 -19.42 3.73
C LYS A 194 -22.42 -18.37 3.91
N SER A 195 -23.51 -18.75 4.58
CA SER A 195 -24.74 -17.95 4.68
C SER A 195 -24.59 -16.62 5.43
N TYR A 196 -23.87 -16.57 6.56
CA TYR A 196 -23.79 -15.32 7.34
C TYR A 196 -22.87 -14.25 6.72
N GLU A 197 -21.76 -14.64 6.09
CA GLU A 197 -20.86 -13.69 5.39
C GLU A 197 -21.57 -13.10 4.17
N LEU A 198 -22.32 -13.95 3.48
CA LEU A 198 -23.17 -13.56 2.36
C LEU A 198 -24.28 -12.61 2.81
N ALA A 199 -24.97 -12.91 3.92
CA ALA A 199 -25.99 -12.04 4.49
C ALA A 199 -25.41 -10.66 4.84
N LEU A 200 -24.25 -10.61 5.50
CA LEU A 200 -23.56 -9.35 5.81
C LEU A 200 -23.18 -8.58 4.54
N ALA A 201 -22.65 -9.25 3.51
CA ALA A 201 -22.29 -8.60 2.25
C ALA A 201 -23.53 -7.97 1.58
N TRP A 202 -24.67 -8.67 1.53
CA TRP A 202 -25.92 -8.11 1.02
C TRP A 202 -26.50 -7.01 1.90
N THR A 203 -26.37 -7.09 3.22
CA THR A 203 -26.72 -5.99 4.13
C THR A 203 -25.90 -4.74 3.81
N MET A 204 -24.60 -4.89 3.57
CA MET A 204 -23.76 -3.75 3.20
C MET A 204 -24.13 -3.19 1.82
N VAL A 205 -24.48 -4.03 0.83
CA VAL A 205 -25.05 -3.56 -0.44
C VAL A 205 -26.31 -2.72 -0.20
N ALA A 206 -27.24 -3.20 0.64
CA ALA A 206 -28.45 -2.45 1.00
C ALA A 206 -28.12 -1.11 1.69
N VAL A 207 -27.14 -1.08 2.60
CA VAL A 207 -26.66 0.16 3.22
C VAL A 207 -26.15 1.14 2.17
N HIS A 208 -25.37 0.70 1.19
CA HIS A 208 -24.90 1.55 0.11
C HIS A 208 -26.04 2.12 -0.75
N LEU A 209 -27.06 1.31 -1.05
CA LEU A 209 -28.25 1.77 -1.78
C LEU A 209 -29.04 2.82 -0.98
N VAL A 210 -29.22 2.59 0.34
CA VAL A 210 -29.87 3.55 1.23
C VAL A 210 -29.07 4.86 1.32
N LEU A 211 -27.74 4.79 1.43
CA LEU A 211 -26.88 5.99 1.43
C LEU A 211 -26.98 6.76 0.11
N ALA A 212 -26.99 6.06 -1.04
CA ALA A 212 -27.15 6.69 -2.34
C ALA A 212 -28.51 7.40 -2.48
N PHE A 213 -29.57 6.81 -1.92
CA PHE A 213 -30.90 7.42 -1.89
C PHE A 213 -30.95 8.65 -0.96
N LEU A 214 -30.46 8.52 0.28
CA LEU A 214 -30.54 9.58 1.29
C LEU A 214 -29.65 10.79 0.99
N LEU A 215 -28.43 10.58 0.47
CA LEU A 215 -27.49 11.65 0.15
C LEU A 215 -27.72 12.24 -1.25
N GLY A 216 -28.49 11.54 -2.10
CA GLY A 216 -28.50 11.77 -3.53
C GLY A 216 -27.22 11.29 -4.23
N LEU A 217 -27.33 11.05 -5.53
CA LEU A 217 -26.27 10.39 -6.30
C LEU A 217 -24.95 11.17 -6.30
N LYS A 218 -25.00 12.50 -6.46
CA LYS A 218 -23.78 13.35 -6.48
C LYS A 218 -22.97 13.23 -5.19
N ALA A 219 -23.61 13.46 -4.04
CA ALA A 219 -22.92 13.43 -2.76
C ALA A 219 -22.45 12.00 -2.41
N TYR A 220 -23.24 10.98 -2.73
CA TYR A 220 -22.81 9.58 -2.59
C TYR A 220 -21.57 9.24 -3.44
N LEU A 221 -21.53 9.70 -4.69
CA LEU A 221 -20.39 9.46 -5.57
C LEU A 221 -19.11 10.08 -5.00
N ILE A 222 -19.19 11.33 -4.56
CA ILE A 222 -18.06 12.07 -3.98
C ILE A 222 -17.63 11.50 -2.62
N ALA A 223 -18.58 11.23 -1.73
CA ALA A 223 -18.27 10.87 -0.35
C ALA A 223 -17.91 9.40 -0.16
N VAL A 224 -18.45 8.51 -1.00
CA VAL A 224 -18.38 7.06 -0.78
C VAL A 224 -17.81 6.35 -2.01
N PHE A 225 -18.45 6.46 -3.17
CA PHE A 225 -18.13 5.61 -4.32
C PHE A 225 -16.72 5.86 -4.86
N ILE A 226 -16.35 7.11 -5.18
CA ILE A 226 -15.05 7.45 -5.74
C ILE A 226 -13.89 7.05 -4.80
N PRO A 227 -13.93 7.35 -3.49
CA PRO A 227 -12.90 6.91 -2.55
C PRO A 227 -12.80 5.39 -2.41
N MET A 228 -13.93 4.68 -2.32
CA MET A 228 -13.95 3.22 -2.10
C MET A 228 -13.61 2.41 -3.34
N THR A 229 -13.74 3.00 -4.53
CA THR A 229 -13.49 2.33 -5.80
C THR A 229 -12.26 2.93 -6.49
N ILE A 230 -12.42 3.99 -7.27
CA ILE A 230 -11.38 4.55 -8.15
C ILE A 230 -10.09 4.84 -7.39
N LEU A 231 -10.15 5.67 -6.34
CA LEU A 231 -8.95 6.09 -5.61
C LEU A 231 -8.35 4.95 -4.79
N TYR A 232 -9.20 4.07 -4.27
CA TYR A 232 -8.75 2.86 -3.62
C TYR A 232 -7.97 1.96 -4.58
N HIS A 233 -8.49 1.72 -5.79
CA HIS A 233 -7.85 0.87 -6.80
C HIS A 233 -6.49 1.41 -7.22
N ILE A 234 -6.38 2.74 -7.38
CA ILE A 234 -5.11 3.42 -7.65
C ILE A 234 -4.14 3.18 -6.49
N SER A 235 -4.56 3.41 -5.25
CA SER A 235 -3.73 3.16 -4.07
C SER A 235 -3.26 1.70 -3.97
N ALA A 236 -4.18 0.74 -4.20
CA ALA A 236 -3.86 -0.68 -4.20
C ALA A 236 -2.82 -1.04 -5.25
N LEU A 237 -2.99 -0.56 -6.49
CA LEU A 237 -2.04 -0.78 -7.57
C LEU A 237 -0.65 -0.20 -7.24
N LEU A 238 -0.61 1.04 -6.74
CA LEU A 238 0.66 1.70 -6.37
C LEU A 238 1.37 0.99 -5.22
N GLN A 239 0.64 0.47 -4.23
CA GLN A 239 1.24 -0.35 -3.18
C GLN A 239 1.79 -1.63 -3.78
N PHE A 240 0.96 -2.42 -4.49
CA PHE A 240 1.38 -3.71 -5.02
C PHE A 240 2.60 -3.54 -5.90
N LEU A 241 2.55 -2.65 -6.89
CA LEU A 241 3.63 -2.44 -7.84
C LEU A 241 4.99 -2.13 -7.20
N THR A 242 5.01 -1.60 -5.98
CA THR A 242 6.22 -1.17 -5.28
C THR A 242 6.67 -2.09 -4.16
N GLU A 243 5.91 -3.13 -3.83
CA GLU A 243 6.10 -3.94 -2.63
C GLU A 243 7.30 -4.88 -2.67
N HIS A 244 7.47 -5.58 -3.80
CA HIS A 244 8.51 -6.57 -4.03
C HIS A 244 9.01 -6.55 -5.47
N ALA A 245 10.04 -7.34 -5.74
CA ALA A 245 10.60 -7.52 -7.08
C ALA A 245 9.75 -8.49 -7.92
N TRP A 246 8.60 -8.03 -8.41
CA TRP A 246 7.61 -8.87 -9.07
C TRP A 246 8.02 -9.40 -10.45
N ASP A 247 7.96 -10.72 -10.62
CA ASP A 247 8.24 -11.46 -11.86
C ASP A 247 9.60 -11.13 -12.50
N VAL A 248 10.57 -10.69 -11.71
CA VAL A 248 11.87 -10.20 -12.23
C VAL A 248 12.89 -11.34 -12.41
N ALA A 249 12.66 -12.47 -11.76
CA ALA A 249 13.51 -13.64 -11.82
C ALA A 249 12.66 -14.81 -12.32
N GLY A 250 13.15 -15.53 -13.33
CA GLY A 250 12.45 -16.70 -13.90
C GLY A 250 12.31 -17.89 -12.94
N SER A 251 12.73 -17.73 -11.67
CA SER A 251 12.63 -18.73 -10.61
C SER A 251 12.45 -18.07 -9.24
N ALA A 252 11.99 -18.89 -8.29
CA ALA A 252 11.90 -18.56 -6.88
C ALA A 252 13.28 -18.23 -6.27
N PRO A 253 13.36 -17.49 -5.15
CA PRO A 253 14.61 -17.29 -4.42
C PRO A 253 15.21 -18.65 -3.97
N THR A 254 16.50 -18.84 -4.23
CA THR A 254 17.23 -20.08 -3.91
C THR A 254 17.70 -20.17 -2.46
N ASP A 255 17.82 -19.02 -1.80
CA ASP A 255 18.26 -18.87 -0.42
C ASP A 255 17.68 -17.58 0.21
N TRP A 256 17.98 -17.35 1.48
CA TRP A 256 17.49 -16.19 2.23
C TRP A 256 18.08 -14.85 1.78
N ASP A 257 19.28 -14.85 1.18
CA ASP A 257 19.87 -13.62 0.65
C ASP A 257 19.17 -13.21 -0.65
N ALA A 258 18.89 -14.18 -1.53
CA ALA A 258 18.07 -14.00 -2.72
C ALA A 258 16.63 -13.59 -2.38
N TYR A 259 16.06 -14.15 -1.31
CA TYR A 259 14.75 -13.73 -0.80
C TYR A 259 14.80 -12.28 -0.32
N ALA A 260 15.80 -11.94 0.51
CA ALA A 260 15.96 -10.59 1.05
C ALA A 260 16.23 -9.54 -0.03
N ALA A 261 16.91 -9.89 -1.13
CA ALA A 261 17.14 -9.01 -2.27
C ALA A 261 15.85 -8.57 -2.99
N ARG A 262 14.75 -9.31 -2.81
CA ARG A 262 13.41 -9.02 -3.35
C ARG A 262 12.53 -8.23 -2.36
N CYS A 263 13.06 -7.88 -1.19
CA CYS A 263 12.37 -7.10 -0.15
C CYS A 263 13.13 -5.80 0.16
N TRP A 264 12.40 -4.70 0.31
CA TRP A 264 12.99 -3.39 0.65
C TRP A 264 12.06 -2.52 1.50
N GLY A 265 12.66 -1.56 2.18
CA GLY A 265 11.95 -0.48 2.86
C GLY A 265 11.45 0.54 1.85
N ARG A 266 10.23 1.05 2.05
CA ARG A 266 9.53 1.98 1.17
C ARG A 266 9.21 3.26 1.95
N PHE A 267 10.12 4.21 1.95
CA PHE A 267 9.99 5.42 2.75
C PHE A 267 9.49 6.61 1.94
N CYS A 268 8.70 7.46 2.58
CA CYS A 268 8.29 8.74 2.05
C CYS A 268 9.35 9.80 2.34
N GLY A 269 9.44 10.83 1.49
CA GLY A 269 10.37 11.93 1.64
C GLY A 269 11.54 11.89 0.66
N GLU A 270 12.37 12.94 0.75
CA GLU A 270 13.52 13.19 -0.11
C GLU A 270 14.60 13.95 0.68
N LEU A 271 15.83 14.01 0.13
CA LEU A 271 16.97 14.64 0.80
C LEU A 271 16.67 16.10 1.17
N TYR A 272 17.00 16.47 2.41
CA TYR A 272 16.90 17.85 2.86
C TYR A 272 17.89 18.73 2.08
N PRO A 273 17.46 19.91 1.58
CA PRO A 273 18.33 20.79 0.80
C PRO A 273 19.61 21.16 1.56
N LYS A 274 20.77 21.02 0.90
CA LYS A 274 22.04 21.52 1.43
C LYS A 274 22.22 22.98 1.03
N ARG A 275 22.61 23.82 1.99
CA ARG A 275 23.03 25.20 1.67
C ARG A 275 24.21 25.16 0.70
N SER A 276 24.11 25.94 -0.37
CA SER A 276 25.19 26.17 -1.32
C SER A 276 25.41 27.67 -1.47
N GLY A 277 26.66 28.11 -1.32
CA GLY A 277 27.04 29.52 -1.39
C GLY A 277 26.89 30.29 -0.07
N ASN A 278 27.60 31.42 -0.02
CA ASN A 278 27.67 32.32 1.14
C ASN A 278 26.87 33.62 0.87
N GLY A 279 26.66 34.42 1.92
CA GLY A 279 25.98 35.71 1.84
C GLY A 279 24.46 35.62 1.65
N LEU A 280 23.83 36.78 1.42
CA LEU A 280 22.37 36.95 1.35
C LEU A 280 21.74 36.12 0.22
N ILE A 281 22.34 36.12 -0.98
CA ILE A 281 21.85 35.37 -2.15
C ILE A 281 21.83 33.86 -1.85
N GLY A 282 22.90 33.34 -1.24
CA GLY A 282 22.96 31.94 -0.83
C GLY A 282 21.89 31.58 0.21
N THR A 283 21.62 32.48 1.16
CA THR A 283 20.53 32.31 2.15
C THR A 283 19.16 32.28 1.48
N LEU A 284 18.85 33.24 0.61
CA LEU A 284 17.56 33.32 -0.08
C LEU A 284 17.30 32.08 -0.94
N ARG A 285 18.32 31.62 -1.69
CA ARG A 285 18.25 30.39 -2.48
C ARG A 285 17.99 29.17 -1.59
N HIS A 286 18.67 29.06 -0.45
CA HIS A 286 18.47 27.95 0.46
C HIS A 286 17.05 27.95 1.05
N THR A 287 16.54 29.11 1.46
CA THR A 287 15.16 29.27 1.95
C THR A 287 14.14 28.84 0.89
N ALA A 288 14.31 29.27 -0.37
CA ALA A 288 13.45 28.85 -1.47
C ALA A 288 13.49 27.32 -1.71
N GLN A 289 14.67 26.71 -1.60
CA GLN A 289 14.82 25.27 -1.71
C GLN A 289 14.13 24.53 -0.56
N ILE A 290 14.22 25.04 0.67
CA ILE A 290 13.50 24.48 1.83
C ILE A 290 11.99 24.62 1.62
N ALA A 291 11.50 25.77 1.19
CA ALA A 291 10.08 25.97 0.91
C ALA A 291 9.56 24.98 -0.14
N MET A 292 10.30 24.82 -1.24
CA MET A 292 9.96 23.84 -2.28
C MET A 292 10.01 22.40 -1.77
N TRP A 293 11.01 22.05 -0.96
CA TRP A 293 11.10 20.75 -0.30
C TRP A 293 9.88 20.52 0.60
N SER A 294 9.50 21.49 1.44
CA SER A 294 8.30 21.39 2.30
C SER A 294 7.02 21.20 1.50
N VAL A 295 6.88 21.90 0.37
CA VAL A 295 5.75 21.70 -0.55
C VAL A 295 5.72 20.29 -1.11
N ARG A 296 6.87 19.73 -1.54
CA ARG A 296 6.92 18.33 -2.02
C ARG A 296 6.66 17.31 -0.90
N MET A 297 7.18 17.56 0.30
CA MET A 297 6.85 16.75 1.48
C MET A 297 5.34 16.72 1.75
N LEU A 298 4.66 17.87 1.63
CA LEU A 298 3.23 18.01 1.88
C LEU A 298 2.35 17.49 0.74
N ILE A 299 2.67 17.77 -0.52
CA ILE A 299 1.78 17.53 -1.67
C ILE A 299 2.08 16.20 -2.37
N ILE A 300 3.28 15.65 -2.23
CA ILE A 300 3.66 14.38 -2.85
C ILE A 300 3.79 13.29 -1.78
N HIS A 301 4.61 13.53 -0.76
CA HIS A 301 4.97 12.48 0.19
C HIS A 301 3.87 12.21 1.23
N ALA A 302 3.18 13.24 1.73
CA ALA A 302 2.09 13.05 2.68
C ALA A 302 0.89 12.29 2.08
N PRO A 303 0.43 12.58 0.84
CA PRO A 303 -0.63 11.79 0.22
C PRO A 303 -0.26 10.32 0.01
N VAL A 304 0.98 10.04 -0.39
CA VAL A 304 1.47 8.64 -0.50
C VAL A 304 1.51 7.97 0.87
N ARG A 305 2.00 8.67 1.90
CA ARG A 305 2.09 8.14 3.27
C ARG A 305 0.71 7.82 3.85
N LEU A 306 -0.26 8.69 3.60
CA LEU A 306 -1.62 8.57 4.10
C LEU A 306 -2.46 7.62 3.28
N GLY A 307 -2.34 7.64 1.96
CA GLY A 307 -3.22 6.93 1.04
C GLY A 307 -2.69 5.59 0.55
N CYS A 308 -1.37 5.37 0.49
CA CYS A 308 -0.76 4.18 -0.13
C CYS A 308 0.12 3.38 0.84
N LEU A 309 1.01 4.04 1.58
CA LEU A 309 1.98 3.43 2.49
C LEU A 309 1.56 3.60 3.96
N VAL A 310 0.33 3.21 4.27
CA VAL A 310 -0.29 3.35 5.59
C VAL A 310 0.40 2.52 6.68
N SER A 311 0.30 2.99 7.93
CA SER A 311 0.81 2.26 9.11
C SER A 311 2.29 1.85 8.97
N ASP A 312 2.56 0.53 8.98
CA ASP A 312 3.83 -0.18 8.98
C ASP A 312 4.31 -0.57 7.58
N LEU A 313 3.54 -0.31 6.52
CA LEU A 313 3.92 -0.60 5.13
C LEU A 313 5.29 -0.03 4.69
N PRO A 314 5.77 1.12 5.22
CA PRO A 314 7.13 1.57 4.91
C PRO A 314 8.22 0.57 5.30
N ALA A 315 8.01 -0.19 6.37
CA ALA A 315 8.90 -1.26 6.81
C ALA A 315 8.36 -2.65 6.42
N HIS A 316 7.77 -2.80 5.24
CA HIS A 316 7.24 -4.11 4.82
C HIS A 316 8.35 -5.19 4.74
N ASP A 317 9.58 -4.81 4.42
CA ASP A 317 10.74 -5.72 4.50
C ASP A 317 10.94 -6.32 5.90
N TRP A 318 10.64 -5.59 6.98
CA TRP A 318 10.65 -6.12 8.34
C TRP A 318 9.68 -7.28 8.52
N HIS A 319 8.49 -7.20 7.91
CA HIS A 319 7.48 -8.24 8.03
C HIS A 319 8.00 -9.60 7.55
N HIS A 320 8.78 -9.60 6.47
CA HIS A 320 9.40 -10.79 5.90
C HIS A 320 10.70 -11.19 6.61
N LEU A 321 11.56 -10.22 6.93
CA LEU A 321 12.96 -10.49 7.29
C LEU A 321 13.27 -10.35 8.80
N ALA A 322 12.29 -10.02 9.65
CA ALA A 322 12.50 -9.86 11.09
C ALA A 322 13.19 -11.08 11.73
N HIS A 323 12.89 -12.29 11.26
CA HIS A 323 13.48 -13.53 11.78
C HIS A 323 15.00 -13.61 11.53
N LEU A 324 15.50 -13.04 10.43
CA LEU A 324 16.94 -12.94 10.16
C LEU A 324 17.65 -11.97 11.12
N ALA A 325 16.91 -11.03 11.71
CA ALA A 325 17.38 -10.17 12.80
C ALA A 325 17.19 -10.80 14.19
N GLY A 326 16.79 -12.07 14.29
CA GLY A 326 16.49 -12.74 15.56
C GLY A 326 15.21 -12.23 16.25
N GLN A 327 14.31 -11.61 15.48
CA GLN A 327 13.09 -10.97 15.97
C GLN A 327 11.85 -11.57 15.32
N ASN A 328 10.67 -11.16 15.79
CA ASN A 328 9.40 -11.50 15.15
C ASN A 328 8.68 -10.24 14.65
N SER A 329 7.88 -10.40 13.60
CA SER A 329 7.03 -9.34 13.06
C SER A 329 5.66 -9.25 13.75
N ARG A 330 5.49 -9.80 14.98
CA ARG A 330 4.19 -9.72 15.71
C ARG A 330 3.94 -8.33 16.30
N HIS A 331 5.00 -7.62 16.68
CA HIS A 331 4.92 -6.25 17.21
C HIS A 331 4.88 -5.21 16.08
N TRP A 332 3.99 -5.43 15.11
CA TRP A 332 3.83 -4.58 13.93
C TRP A 332 3.63 -3.08 14.20
N PRO A 333 2.98 -2.61 15.31
CA PRO A 333 2.88 -1.16 15.56
C PRO A 333 4.24 -0.51 15.81
N ARG A 334 5.27 -1.31 16.11
CA ARG A 334 6.64 -0.87 16.37
C ARG A 334 7.61 -1.26 15.24
N SER A 335 7.13 -1.80 14.12
CA SER A 335 7.98 -2.33 13.04
C SER A 335 9.04 -1.33 12.57
N LEU A 336 8.67 -0.06 12.38
CA LEU A 336 9.59 1.00 11.94
C LEU A 336 10.78 1.17 12.90
N TYR A 337 10.49 1.14 14.21
CA TYR A 337 11.49 1.30 15.27
C TYR A 337 12.32 0.03 15.47
N LEU A 338 11.67 -1.14 15.42
CA LEU A 338 12.36 -2.43 15.54
C LEU A 338 13.30 -2.67 14.34
N ARG A 339 12.89 -2.28 13.13
CA ARG A 339 13.73 -2.27 11.94
C ARG A 339 14.95 -1.37 12.14
N GLN A 340 14.76 -0.16 12.66
CA GLN A 340 15.85 0.78 12.91
C GLN A 340 16.82 0.28 14.00
N ALA A 341 16.31 -0.35 15.06
CA ALA A 341 17.13 -0.99 16.09
C ALA A 341 17.92 -2.18 15.53
N ALA A 342 17.33 -2.99 14.64
CA ALA A 342 18.05 -4.09 14.00
C ALA A 342 19.18 -3.59 13.08
N ILE A 343 19.00 -2.44 12.41
CA ILE A 343 20.08 -1.79 11.64
C ILE A 343 21.23 -1.40 12.58
N ALA A 344 20.91 -0.77 13.71
CA ALA A 344 21.93 -0.35 14.68
C ALA A 344 22.65 -1.54 15.33
N CYS A 345 21.96 -2.67 15.50
CA CYS A 345 22.50 -3.93 16.02
C CYS A 345 23.19 -4.78 14.93
N GLY A 346 23.88 -4.14 13.98
CA GLY A 346 24.73 -4.80 12.98
C GLY A 346 24.07 -5.12 11.64
N ASP A 347 22.77 -4.84 11.47
CA ASP A 347 22.04 -4.95 10.19
C ASP A 347 22.21 -6.30 9.47
N ARG A 348 22.12 -7.41 10.21
CA ARG A 348 22.28 -8.76 9.64
C ARG A 348 21.41 -9.02 8.41
N PRO A 349 20.13 -8.60 8.35
CA PRO A 349 19.32 -8.79 7.15
C PRO A 349 19.69 -7.83 6.00
N GLY A 350 20.44 -6.75 6.24
CA GLY A 350 20.83 -5.76 5.24
C GLY A 350 19.77 -4.68 4.92
N PHE A 351 18.91 -4.34 5.89
CA PHE A 351 17.85 -3.35 5.74
C PHE A 351 18.37 -1.97 5.31
N ALA A 352 19.51 -1.51 5.83
CA ALA A 352 20.05 -0.19 5.53
C ALA A 352 20.57 -0.05 4.09
N LYS A 353 20.79 -1.19 3.40
CA LYS A 353 21.22 -1.22 2.00
C LYS A 353 20.04 -1.27 1.01
N ARG A 354 18.81 -1.49 1.50
CA ARG A 354 17.60 -1.71 0.69
C ARG A 354 16.49 -0.73 1.05
N GLU A 355 16.79 0.56 0.97
CA GLU A 355 15.84 1.64 1.24
C GLU A 355 15.51 2.41 -0.04
N LEU A 356 14.23 2.43 -0.40
CA LEU A 356 13.69 3.25 -1.48
C LEU A 356 12.96 4.46 -0.88
N TRP A 357 13.12 5.62 -1.52
CA TRP A 357 12.61 6.90 -1.05
C TRP A 357 11.80 7.60 -2.12
N GLY A 358 10.53 7.89 -1.82
CA GLY A 358 9.58 8.50 -2.74
C GLY A 358 8.97 7.52 -3.75
N ILE A 359 7.67 7.63 -3.99
CA ILE A 359 6.90 6.66 -4.78
C ILE A 359 7.41 6.53 -6.22
N SER A 360 7.84 7.63 -6.86
CA SER A 360 8.37 7.59 -8.22
C SER A 360 9.63 6.73 -8.33
N ASN A 361 10.56 6.85 -7.36
CA ASN A 361 11.76 6.02 -7.33
C ASN A 361 11.45 4.56 -7.03
N MET A 362 10.40 4.27 -6.25
CA MET A 362 9.96 2.91 -5.96
C MET A 362 9.42 2.23 -7.23
N ILE A 363 8.54 2.93 -7.97
CA ILE A 363 7.99 2.45 -9.24
C ILE A 363 9.11 2.27 -10.27
N GLU A 364 9.96 3.29 -10.44
CA GLU A 364 11.10 3.23 -11.34
C GLU A 364 12.06 2.09 -10.96
N HIS A 365 12.23 1.78 -9.67
CA HIS A 365 13.05 0.65 -9.25
C HIS A 365 12.47 -0.68 -9.78
N GLN A 366 11.17 -0.92 -9.59
CA GLN A 366 10.50 -2.11 -10.12
C GLN A 366 10.57 -2.16 -11.65
N PHE A 367 10.35 -1.02 -12.33
CA PHE A 367 10.40 -0.99 -13.80
C PHE A 367 11.79 -1.25 -14.36
N ARG A 368 12.86 -0.82 -13.68
CA ARG A 368 14.23 -1.20 -14.06
C ARG A 368 14.46 -2.70 -13.96
N TRP A 369 13.93 -3.33 -12.91
CA TRP A 369 14.03 -4.77 -12.78
C TRP A 369 13.28 -5.48 -13.91
N LEU A 370 12.03 -5.10 -14.19
CA LEU A 370 11.25 -5.66 -15.30
C LEU A 370 11.96 -5.46 -16.65
N GLU A 371 12.49 -4.26 -16.93
CA GLU A 371 13.24 -3.98 -18.18
C GLU A 371 14.49 -4.85 -18.31
N SER A 372 15.21 -5.07 -17.20
CA SER A 372 16.43 -5.92 -17.18
C SER A 372 16.16 -7.42 -17.21
N ALA A 373 14.95 -7.84 -16.84
CA ALA A 373 14.58 -9.24 -16.79
C ALA A 373 14.40 -9.78 -18.21
N GLN A 374 15.03 -10.92 -18.50
CA GLN A 374 14.85 -11.58 -19.80
C GLN A 374 13.39 -12.02 -19.95
N PRO A 375 12.76 -11.81 -21.13
CA PRO A 375 11.48 -12.44 -21.42
C PRO A 375 11.65 -13.95 -21.25
N ALA A 376 10.81 -14.58 -20.45
CA ALA A 376 10.82 -16.04 -20.35
C ALA A 376 10.70 -16.62 -21.78
N PRO A 377 11.52 -17.61 -22.17
CA PRO A 377 11.43 -18.20 -23.50
C PRO A 377 10.00 -18.68 -23.71
N SER A 378 9.37 -18.23 -24.80
CA SER A 378 8.05 -18.68 -25.20
C SER A 378 8.13 -20.18 -25.44
N ARG A 379 7.65 -20.98 -24.49
CA ARG A 379 7.34 -22.37 -24.79
C ARG A 379 6.23 -22.33 -25.82
N SER A 380 6.53 -22.83 -27.03
CA SER A 380 5.57 -23.08 -28.10
C SER A 380 4.28 -23.63 -27.50
N ALA A 381 3.15 -23.11 -27.97
CA ALA A 381 1.80 -23.46 -27.54
C ALA A 381 1.53 -24.98 -27.55
N GLY A 382 1.95 -25.66 -26.49
CA GLY A 382 1.43 -26.96 -26.09
C GLY A 382 0.24 -26.68 -25.18
N LYS A 383 -0.96 -27.07 -25.62
CA LYS A 383 -2.21 -26.96 -24.85
C LYS A 383 -1.98 -27.51 -23.44
N THR A 384 -1.77 -26.60 -22.50
CA THR A 384 -1.70 -26.89 -21.07
C THR A 384 -3.12 -26.70 -20.55
N PRO A 385 -3.70 -27.64 -19.78
CA PRO A 385 -5.06 -27.49 -19.30
C PRO A 385 -5.18 -26.22 -18.45
N ALA A 386 -6.21 -25.42 -18.71
CA ALA A 386 -6.50 -24.18 -18.01
C ALA A 386 -6.43 -24.39 -16.49
N THR A 387 -5.59 -23.60 -15.82
CA THR A 387 -5.54 -23.62 -14.36
C THR A 387 -6.69 -22.76 -13.81
N HIS A 388 -7.09 -22.98 -12.56
CA HIS A 388 -8.21 -22.28 -11.93
C HIS A 388 -8.14 -20.74 -11.96
N ALA A 389 -6.96 -20.16 -12.22
CA ALA A 389 -6.75 -18.72 -12.45
C ALA A 389 -7.24 -18.26 -13.84
N ASP A 390 -7.09 -19.10 -14.87
CA ASP A 390 -7.55 -18.80 -16.25
C ASP A 390 -9.08 -18.84 -16.37
N GLN A 391 -9.75 -19.65 -15.53
CA GLN A 391 -11.22 -19.75 -15.49
C GLN A 391 -11.93 -18.56 -14.87
N GLN A 392 -11.24 -17.65 -14.18
CA GLN A 392 -11.89 -16.50 -13.55
C GLN A 392 -12.14 -15.31 -14.48
N LEU A 393 -11.46 -15.25 -15.63
CA LEU A 393 -11.61 -14.17 -16.62
C LEU A 393 -12.20 -14.63 -17.96
N LEU A 394 -12.12 -15.92 -18.31
CA LEU A 394 -12.76 -16.46 -19.53
C LEU A 394 -14.29 -16.59 -19.43
N VAL A 395 -14.89 -16.31 -18.27
CA VAL A 395 -16.37 -16.23 -18.10
C VAL A 395 -16.87 -14.78 -18.21
N ALA A 396 -16.03 -13.84 -18.64
CA ALA A 396 -16.41 -12.42 -18.82
C ALA A 396 -16.29 -11.94 -20.28
N ALA A 397 -16.10 -12.86 -21.23
CA ALA A 397 -16.06 -12.57 -22.66
C ALA A 397 -16.98 -13.49 -23.49
N GLU A 398 -18.00 -14.08 -22.86
CA GLU A 398 -19.21 -14.65 -23.51
C GLU A 398 -20.46 -14.16 -22.78
#